data_AF-A0A7V3NZ25-F1
#
_entry.id   AF-A0A7V3NZ25-F1
#
_cell.length_a   1.000
_cell.length_b   1.000
_cell.length_c   1.000
_cell.angle_alpha   90.00
_cell.angle_beta   90.00
_cell.angle_gamma   90.00
#
_symmetry.space_group_name_H-M   'P 1'
#
loop_
_entity.id
_entity.type
_entity.pdbx_description
1 polymer ?
#
loop_
_entity_poly.entity_id
_entity_poly.type
_entity_poly.pdbx_seq_one_letter_code
_entity_poly.pdbx_strand_id
1 'polypeptide(L)'
;MKIIHVVGARPNFMKVAPVRSALSGFAGVSQLLVHTGQHYDANMSEVFIQQLGLPEPDINLEVGSGSHARQTAQIMMLWEEVVLRERPDLVLVYGDVNSTVAAALVCAKLQIAVGHVEAGLRSFDRTMPEEINRLLTDQIADLLFTPSEDGNDNLRREGVPSEKIHLVGNVMIDTLIRLLPVARDSRIFRDLDLQSKKYGLVTLHRPSNVDDSESLNAIMTALQRISKDIPLLFPIHPRTRARLEKMAFSISPNGRLRLLEPLGYLDFLRLQMDAALVITDSGGIQEESTFLG
;
A
#
# COMPACT_ATOMS: atom_id res chain seq x y z
N MET A 1 -1.30 18.48 -21.93
CA MET A 1 -1.18 18.44 -20.47
C MET A 1 -0.13 17.42 -20.10
N LYS A 2 0.90 17.81 -19.33
CA LYS A 2 1.94 16.92 -18.81
C LYS A 2 1.64 16.62 -17.33
N ILE A 3 1.43 15.34 -17.03
CA ILE A 3 1.17 14.84 -15.68
C ILE A 3 2.38 14.03 -15.22
N ILE A 4 2.85 14.27 -13.99
CA ILE A 4 3.88 13.42 -13.38
C ILE A 4 3.29 12.68 -12.19
N HIS A 5 3.50 11.37 -12.16
CA HIS A 5 3.14 10.51 -11.04
C HIS A 5 4.37 10.25 -10.18
N VAL A 6 4.31 10.60 -8.90
CA VAL A 6 5.43 10.37 -7.97
C VAL A 6 5.11 9.19 -7.06
N VAL A 7 5.99 8.20 -7.05
CA VAL A 7 5.86 6.98 -6.25
C VAL A 7 7.13 6.73 -5.45
N GLY A 8 7.00 6.26 -4.21
CA GLY A 8 8.14 6.01 -3.33
C GLY A 8 8.14 4.67 -2.62
N ALA A 9 6.98 4.03 -2.53
CA ALA A 9 6.81 2.73 -1.90
C ALA A 9 5.87 1.83 -2.69
N ARG A 10 5.92 0.52 -2.40
CA ARG A 10 5.11 -0.51 -3.05
C ARG A 10 3.61 -0.17 -3.13
N PRO A 11 2.94 0.33 -2.07
CA PRO A 11 1.52 0.68 -2.15
C PRO A 11 1.22 1.78 -3.18
N ASN A 12 2.18 2.66 -3.49
CA ASN A 12 1.98 3.70 -4.51
C ASN A 12 1.85 3.10 -5.91
N PHE A 13 2.58 2.01 -6.22
CA PHE A 13 2.49 1.34 -7.52
C PHE A 13 1.10 0.78 -7.79
N MET A 14 0.48 0.19 -6.76
CA MET A 14 -0.88 -0.31 -6.89
C MET A 14 -1.90 0.81 -7.16
N LYS A 15 -1.67 2.01 -6.63
CA LYS A 15 -2.56 3.16 -6.80
C LYS A 15 -2.35 3.89 -8.13
N VAL A 16 -1.11 4.00 -8.59
CA VAL A 16 -0.80 4.70 -9.84
C VAL A 16 -1.25 3.92 -11.07
N ALA A 17 -1.20 2.58 -11.04
CA ALA A 17 -1.56 1.72 -12.17
C ALA A 17 -2.94 2.02 -12.78
N PRO A 18 -4.05 2.02 -12.02
CA PRO A 18 -5.38 2.28 -12.57
C PRO A 18 -5.52 3.74 -13.03
N VAL A 19 -4.97 4.70 -12.28
CA VAL A 19 -5.03 6.13 -12.62
C VAL A 19 -4.31 6.40 -13.95
N ARG A 20 -3.09 5.88 -14.12
CA ARG A 20 -2.31 6.04 -15.35
C ARG A 20 -2.96 5.34 -16.54
N SER A 21 -3.54 4.16 -16.32
CA SER A 21 -4.30 3.43 -17.34
C SER A 21 -5.51 4.24 -17.81
N ALA A 22 -6.28 4.83 -16.90
CA ALA A 22 -7.43 5.65 -17.23
C ALA A 22 -7.03 6.92 -18.00
N LEU A 23 -5.97 7.61 -17.56
CA LEU A 23 -5.47 8.83 -18.21
C LEU A 23 -4.87 8.59 -19.61
N SER A 24 -4.38 7.37 -19.88
CA SER A 24 -3.83 7.00 -21.19
C SER A 24 -4.88 7.02 -22.32
N GLY A 25 -6.17 6.99 -21.98
CA GLY A 25 -7.27 7.11 -22.95
C GLY A 25 -7.51 8.53 -23.48
N PHE A 26 -6.87 9.55 -22.90
CA PHE A 26 -7.11 10.95 -23.26
C PHE A 26 -6.04 11.50 -24.21
N ALA A 27 -6.47 11.98 -25.38
CA ALA A 27 -5.58 12.63 -26.34
C ALA A 27 -4.99 13.94 -25.75
N GLY A 28 -3.70 14.17 -25.98
CA GLY A 28 -3.00 15.37 -25.51
C GLY A 28 -2.55 15.33 -24.03
N VAL A 29 -2.71 14.19 -23.35
CA VAL A 29 -2.14 13.92 -22.02
C VAL A 29 -0.84 13.14 -22.17
N SER A 30 0.27 13.70 -21.68
CA SER A 30 1.54 12.99 -21.53
C SER A 30 1.80 12.69 -20.06
N GLN A 31 2.34 11.51 -19.77
CA GLN A 31 2.47 11.00 -18.40
C GLN A 31 3.89 10.51 -18.14
N LEU A 32 4.53 11.03 -17.09
CA LEU A 32 5.80 10.49 -16.58
C LEU A 32 5.60 9.79 -15.23
N LEU A 33 6.28 8.69 -15.02
CA LEU A 33 6.35 7.96 -13.76
C LEU A 33 7.72 8.20 -13.12
N VAL A 34 7.73 8.77 -11.92
CA VAL A 34 8.95 9.07 -11.16
C VAL A 34 8.99 8.23 -9.90
N HIS A 35 10.00 7.39 -9.78
CA HIS A 35 10.30 6.60 -8.60
C HIS A 35 11.31 7.36 -7.73
N THR A 36 10.98 7.68 -6.47
CA THR A 36 11.89 8.44 -5.60
C THR A 36 13.06 7.62 -5.06
N GLY A 37 12.89 6.30 -4.99
CA GLY A 37 13.90 5.38 -4.45
C GLY A 37 13.77 5.17 -2.95
N GLN A 38 12.71 5.67 -2.31
CA GLN A 38 12.51 5.57 -0.86
C GLN A 38 12.51 4.12 -0.36
N HIS A 39 11.75 3.21 -0.99
CA HIS A 39 11.82 1.77 -0.71
C HIS A 39 12.34 1.07 -1.97
N TYR A 40 13.58 0.58 -1.94
CA TYR A 40 14.16 -0.19 -3.03
C TYR A 40 14.54 -1.59 -2.56
N ASP A 41 13.80 -2.59 -3.03
CA ASP A 41 14.19 -3.99 -2.97
C ASP A 41 14.02 -4.55 -4.39
N ALA A 42 15.09 -4.49 -5.18
CA ALA A 42 15.11 -4.71 -6.63
C ALA A 42 14.44 -6.04 -7.04
N ASN A 43 14.65 -7.09 -6.25
CA ASN A 43 14.13 -8.43 -6.54
C ASN A 43 12.61 -8.55 -6.31
N MET A 44 11.99 -7.59 -5.60
CA MET A 44 10.56 -7.60 -5.28
C MET A 44 9.75 -6.61 -6.13
N SER A 45 10.39 -5.61 -6.76
CA SER A 45 9.71 -4.55 -7.48
C SER A 45 9.37 -4.90 -8.93
N GLU A 46 10.27 -5.51 -9.70
CA GLU A 46 10.08 -5.70 -11.15
C GLU A 46 8.90 -6.63 -11.47
N VAL A 47 8.86 -7.82 -10.87
CA VAL A 47 7.76 -8.78 -11.06
C VAL A 47 6.41 -8.16 -10.68
N PHE A 48 6.40 -7.34 -9.62
CA PHE A 48 5.19 -6.68 -9.15
C PHE A 48 4.74 -5.55 -10.08
N ILE A 49 5.66 -4.73 -10.58
CA ILE A 49 5.38 -3.67 -11.56
C ILE A 49 4.83 -4.28 -12.86
N GLN A 50 5.45 -5.37 -13.33
CA GLN A 50 4.97 -6.12 -14.50
C GLN A 50 3.56 -6.68 -14.29
N GLN A 51 3.28 -7.27 -13.13
CA GLN A 51 1.93 -7.75 -12.79
C GLN A 51 0.88 -6.63 -12.79
N LEU A 52 1.27 -5.40 -12.45
CA LEU A 52 0.40 -4.23 -12.49
C LEU A 52 0.24 -3.64 -13.90
N GLY A 53 0.91 -4.18 -14.91
CA GLY A 53 0.93 -3.64 -16.27
C GLY A 53 1.52 -2.23 -16.33
N LEU A 54 2.39 -1.88 -15.38
CA LEU A 54 3.07 -0.59 -15.34
C LEU A 54 4.36 -0.68 -16.16
N PRO A 55 4.74 0.41 -16.87
CA PRO A 55 6.07 0.52 -17.43
C PRO A 55 7.10 0.72 -16.31
N GLU A 56 8.38 0.56 -16.65
CA GLU A 56 9.46 1.04 -15.80
C GLU A 56 9.33 2.56 -15.55
N PRO A 57 9.75 3.06 -14.37
CA PRO A 57 9.78 4.49 -14.12
C PRO A 57 10.63 5.23 -15.16
N ASP A 58 10.09 6.33 -15.69
CA ASP A 58 10.80 7.20 -16.63
C ASP A 58 12.01 7.88 -15.95
N ILE A 59 11.92 8.12 -14.64
CA ILE A 59 12.99 8.68 -13.80
C ILE A 59 13.03 7.93 -12.47
N ASN A 60 14.23 7.55 -12.03
CA ASN A 60 14.49 7.08 -10.68
C ASN A 60 15.43 8.06 -9.97
N LEU A 61 15.05 8.56 -8.78
CA LEU A 61 15.86 9.50 -7.99
C LEU A 61 16.88 8.78 -7.09
N GLU A 62 16.77 7.45 -6.94
CA GLU A 62 17.74 6.63 -6.22
C GLU A 62 18.07 7.10 -4.78
N VAL A 63 17.10 7.70 -4.07
CA VAL A 63 17.34 8.27 -2.74
C VAL A 63 17.75 7.22 -1.70
N GLY A 64 17.12 6.04 -1.74
CA GLY A 64 17.39 4.97 -0.79
C GLY A 64 16.84 5.22 0.62
N SER A 65 17.27 4.38 1.55
CA SER A 65 16.86 4.41 2.96
C SER A 65 17.56 5.50 3.77
N GLY A 66 16.86 6.08 4.73
CA GLY A 66 17.44 7.07 5.65
C GLY A 66 16.48 7.42 6.79
N SER A 67 16.91 8.27 7.71
CA SER A 67 15.97 8.88 8.67
C SER A 67 14.96 9.75 7.92
N HIS A 68 13.77 9.96 8.48
CA HIS A 68 12.71 10.78 7.85
C HIS A 68 13.25 12.12 7.34
N ALA A 69 13.98 12.87 8.16
CA ALA A 69 14.54 14.16 7.77
C ALA A 69 15.51 14.06 6.57
N ARG A 70 16.43 13.09 6.58
CA ARG A 70 17.43 12.93 5.50
C ARG A 70 16.77 12.49 4.20
N GLN A 71 15.89 11.49 4.28
CA GLN A 71 15.22 10.95 3.11
C GLN A 71 14.29 12.00 2.48
N THR A 72 13.46 12.69 3.27
CA THR A 72 12.59 13.76 2.77
C THR A 72 13.40 14.89 2.13
N ALA A 73 14.48 15.35 2.77
CA ALA A 73 15.33 16.42 2.20
C ALA A 73 15.99 15.99 0.87
N GLN A 74 16.50 14.77 0.78
CA GLN A 74 17.12 14.27 -0.44
C GLN A 74 16.12 14.10 -1.58
N ILE A 75 14.90 13.62 -1.29
CA ILE A 75 13.81 13.60 -2.27
C ILE A 75 13.52 15.02 -2.75
N MET A 76 13.39 15.99 -1.85
CA MET A 76 13.09 17.37 -2.23
C MET A 76 14.15 17.97 -3.16
N MET A 77 15.44 17.80 -2.86
CA MET A 77 16.53 18.33 -3.68
C MET A 77 16.51 17.75 -5.11
N LEU A 78 16.42 16.42 -5.23
CA LEU A 78 16.43 15.77 -6.55
C LEU A 78 15.12 15.95 -7.31
N TRP A 79 13.99 15.99 -6.61
CA TRP A 79 12.69 16.21 -7.21
C TRP A 79 12.57 17.63 -7.78
N GLU A 80 13.06 18.65 -7.09
CA GLU A 80 13.05 20.04 -7.58
C GLU A 80 13.73 20.16 -8.95
N GLU A 81 14.88 19.50 -9.16
CA GLU A 81 15.56 19.47 -10.45
C GLU A 81 14.67 18.89 -11.57
N VAL A 82 13.93 17.82 -11.26
CA VAL A 82 12.99 17.20 -12.21
C VAL A 82 11.82 18.14 -12.50
N VAL A 83 11.22 18.79 -11.49
CA VAL A 83 10.10 19.72 -11.71
C VAL A 83 10.53 20.90 -12.57
N LEU A 84 11.69 21.49 -12.31
CA LEU A 84 12.21 22.63 -13.06
C LEU A 84 12.53 22.28 -14.52
N ARG A 85 13.01 21.06 -14.77
CA ARG A 85 13.28 20.54 -16.12
C ARG A 85 12.00 20.20 -16.87
N GLU A 86 11.12 19.42 -16.24
CA GLU A 86 9.96 18.85 -16.91
C GLU A 86 8.79 19.82 -17.01
N ARG A 87 8.68 20.77 -16.08
CA ARG A 87 7.60 21.78 -15.99
C ARG A 87 6.21 21.15 -16.16
N PRO A 88 5.80 20.24 -15.27
CA PRO A 88 4.51 19.58 -15.38
C PRO A 88 3.35 20.54 -15.14
N ASP A 89 2.20 20.24 -15.75
CA ASP A 89 0.95 20.96 -15.49
C ASP A 89 0.28 20.47 -14.19
N LEU A 90 0.51 19.19 -13.83
CA LEU A 90 -0.04 18.55 -12.64
C LEU A 90 0.91 17.47 -12.13
N VAL A 91 1.06 17.40 -10.82
CA VAL A 91 1.78 16.31 -10.14
C VAL A 91 0.80 15.52 -9.28
N LEU A 92 0.76 14.20 -9.48
CA LEU A 92 -0.03 13.28 -8.68
C LEU A 92 0.86 12.56 -7.67
N VAL A 93 0.47 12.67 -6.40
CA VAL A 93 1.08 11.97 -5.27
C VAL A 93 0.08 11.01 -4.64
N TYR A 94 0.57 9.94 -4.01
CA TYR A 94 -0.26 8.81 -3.58
C TYR A 94 -0.01 8.46 -2.11
N GLY A 95 -1.06 8.39 -1.30
CA GLY A 95 -0.95 7.99 0.10
C GLY A 95 -0.10 8.95 0.94
N ASP A 96 0.80 8.43 1.75
CA ASP A 96 1.28 9.12 2.97
C ASP A 96 2.76 8.91 3.31
N VAL A 97 3.55 8.43 2.36
CA VAL A 97 4.97 8.21 2.57
C VAL A 97 5.77 9.53 2.49
N ASN A 98 7.03 9.53 2.95
CA ASN A 98 7.91 10.70 2.88
C ASN A 98 7.98 11.28 1.45
N SER A 99 7.95 10.42 0.43
CA SER A 99 7.91 10.82 -0.98
C SER A 99 6.69 11.67 -1.34
N THR A 100 5.53 11.37 -0.77
CA THR A 100 4.28 12.09 -1.01
C THR A 100 4.40 13.53 -0.53
N VAL A 101 4.76 13.73 0.75
CA VAL A 101 4.86 15.07 1.33
C VAL A 101 6.03 15.87 0.75
N ALA A 102 7.17 15.22 0.48
CA ALA A 102 8.34 15.86 -0.13
C ALA A 102 8.00 16.41 -1.52
N ALA A 103 7.34 15.59 -2.35
CA ALA A 103 6.98 15.98 -3.70
C ALA A 103 5.94 17.10 -3.71
N ALA A 104 4.89 16.96 -2.90
CA ALA A 104 3.86 17.99 -2.76
C ALA A 104 4.42 19.32 -2.25
N LEU A 105 5.35 19.30 -1.29
CA LEU A 105 5.96 20.51 -0.74
C LEU A 105 6.78 21.29 -1.78
N VAL A 106 7.58 20.60 -2.59
CA VAL A 106 8.33 21.22 -3.68
C VAL A 106 7.38 21.83 -4.72
N CYS A 107 6.37 21.08 -5.15
CA CYS A 107 5.38 21.55 -6.12
C CYS A 107 4.60 22.77 -5.61
N ALA A 108 4.16 22.76 -4.35
CA ALA A 108 3.47 23.88 -3.74
C ALA A 108 4.34 25.15 -3.71
N LYS A 109 5.65 25.03 -3.45
CA LYS A 109 6.59 26.17 -3.47
C LYS A 109 6.88 26.68 -4.89
N LEU A 110 6.87 25.79 -5.88
CA LEU A 110 7.06 26.14 -7.30
C LEU A 110 5.74 26.50 -8.01
N GLN A 111 4.62 26.54 -7.28
CA GLN A 111 3.28 26.81 -7.82
C GLN A 111 2.86 25.86 -8.94
N ILE A 112 3.24 24.59 -8.81
CA ILE A 112 2.80 23.49 -9.67
C ILE A 112 1.60 22.82 -9.02
N ALA A 113 0.54 22.58 -9.79
CA ALA A 113 -0.68 21.96 -9.27
C ALA A 113 -0.40 20.56 -8.72
N VAL A 114 -0.96 20.25 -7.55
CA VAL A 114 -0.82 18.96 -6.88
C VAL A 114 -2.18 18.28 -6.73
N GLY A 115 -2.28 17.04 -7.19
CA GLY A 115 -3.38 16.14 -6.87
C GLY A 115 -2.93 15.06 -5.89
N HIS A 116 -3.63 14.93 -4.76
CA HIS A 116 -3.33 13.92 -3.76
C HIS A 116 -4.39 12.81 -3.80
N VAL A 117 -3.94 11.62 -4.18
CA VAL A 117 -4.76 10.40 -4.24
C VAL A 117 -4.69 9.67 -2.90
N GLU A 118 -5.86 9.28 -2.39
CA GLU A 118 -6.08 8.78 -1.02
C GLU A 118 -5.99 9.89 0.04
N ALA A 119 -6.58 11.04 -0.28
CA ALA A 119 -6.65 12.19 0.61
C ALA A 119 -7.64 11.98 1.78
N GLY A 120 -7.44 12.70 2.88
CA GLY A 120 -8.41 12.83 3.97
C GLY A 120 -8.50 11.68 4.98
N LEU A 121 -7.77 10.57 4.78
CA LEU A 121 -7.69 9.50 5.78
C LEU A 121 -7.00 9.98 7.06
N ARG A 122 -7.53 9.62 8.24
CA ARG A 122 -6.97 9.99 9.54
C ARG A 122 -6.87 8.80 10.47
N SER A 123 -5.68 8.58 11.03
CA SER A 123 -5.52 7.71 12.20
C SER A 123 -5.81 8.46 13.50
N PHE A 124 -5.72 9.79 13.48
CA PHE A 124 -5.70 10.67 14.66
C PHE A 124 -4.52 10.42 15.61
N ASP A 125 -3.56 9.60 15.20
CA ASP A 125 -2.34 9.31 15.93
C ASP A 125 -1.15 10.05 15.29
N ARG A 126 -0.85 11.24 15.84
CA ARG A 126 0.27 12.07 15.38
C ARG A 126 1.65 11.54 15.76
N THR A 127 1.74 10.41 16.47
CA THR A 127 3.01 9.71 16.67
C THR A 127 3.42 8.92 15.42
N MET A 128 2.47 8.62 14.52
CA MET A 128 2.73 8.03 13.22
C MET A 128 3.29 9.07 12.24
N PRO A 129 4.48 8.85 11.65
CA PRO A 129 5.01 9.72 10.60
C PRO A 129 4.06 9.86 9.39
N GLU A 130 3.34 8.79 9.05
CA GLU A 130 2.37 8.78 7.96
C GLU A 130 1.22 9.76 8.21
N GLU A 131 0.73 9.88 9.44
CA GLU A 131 -0.34 10.83 9.78
C GLU A 131 0.13 12.29 9.61
N ILE A 132 1.38 12.58 9.98
CA ILE A 132 1.98 13.91 9.74
C ILE A 132 2.07 14.19 8.24
N ASN A 133 2.50 13.21 7.45
CA ASN A 133 2.61 13.36 6.00
C ASN A 133 1.24 13.57 5.33
N ARG A 134 0.19 12.85 5.76
CA ARG A 134 -1.18 13.04 5.26
C ARG A 134 -1.67 14.45 5.51
N LEU A 135 -1.61 14.89 6.76
CA LEU A 135 -2.06 16.23 7.17
C LEU A 135 -1.34 17.33 6.38
N LEU A 136 -0.01 17.23 6.25
CA LEU A 136 0.75 18.24 5.51
C LEU A 136 0.43 18.23 4.02
N THR A 137 0.33 17.05 3.40
CA THR A 137 0.06 16.90 1.96
C THR A 137 -1.35 17.41 1.63
N ASP A 138 -2.36 17.04 2.43
CA ASP A 138 -3.75 17.43 2.22
C ASP A 138 -3.91 18.97 2.24
N GLN A 139 -3.17 19.66 3.11
CA GLN A 139 -3.26 21.12 3.26
C GLN A 139 -2.60 21.91 2.13
N ILE A 140 -1.66 21.29 1.40
CA ILE A 140 -0.92 21.94 0.32
C ILE A 140 -1.32 21.47 -1.08
N ALA A 141 -2.19 20.46 -1.18
CA ALA A 141 -2.71 19.98 -2.46
C ALA A 141 -3.83 20.89 -3.02
N ASP A 142 -3.94 20.88 -4.35
CA ASP A 142 -4.98 21.63 -5.08
C ASP A 142 -6.21 20.77 -5.35
N LEU A 143 -6.01 19.47 -5.54
CA LEU A 143 -7.06 18.46 -5.73
C LEU A 143 -6.87 17.32 -4.73
N LEU A 144 -7.94 16.95 -4.04
CA LEU A 144 -7.95 15.94 -2.98
C LEU A 144 -8.93 14.83 -3.37
N PHE A 145 -8.39 13.69 -3.76
CA PHE A 145 -9.16 12.53 -4.19
C PHE A 145 -9.35 11.57 -3.02
N THR A 146 -10.55 11.61 -2.43
CA THR A 146 -10.85 10.87 -1.21
C THR A 146 -11.41 9.49 -1.50
N PRO A 147 -11.05 8.47 -0.69
CA PRO A 147 -11.53 7.11 -0.87
C PRO A 147 -12.92 6.88 -0.26
N SER A 148 -13.37 7.75 0.64
CA SER A 148 -14.56 7.53 1.48
C SER A 148 -15.10 8.84 2.07
N GLU A 149 -16.36 8.81 2.52
CA GLU A 149 -17.06 9.99 3.04
C GLU A 149 -16.46 10.53 4.35
N ASP A 150 -15.95 9.65 5.22
CA ASP A 150 -15.24 10.06 6.43
C ASP A 150 -13.96 10.85 6.08
N GLY A 151 -13.30 10.52 4.97
CA GLY A 151 -12.19 11.31 4.43
C GLY A 151 -12.61 12.73 4.04
N ASN A 152 -13.78 12.88 3.41
CA ASN A 152 -14.34 14.20 3.10
C ASN A 152 -14.61 15.01 4.38
N ASP A 153 -15.19 14.36 5.38
CA ASP A 153 -15.55 15.01 6.64
C ASP A 153 -14.32 15.45 7.42
N ASN A 154 -13.26 14.66 7.43
CA ASN A 154 -11.98 15.05 8.03
C ASN A 154 -11.42 16.32 7.38
N LEU A 155 -11.34 16.35 6.04
CA LEU A 155 -10.84 17.51 5.29
C LEU A 155 -11.68 18.77 5.55
N ARG A 156 -13.01 18.64 5.56
CA ARG A 156 -13.91 19.77 5.89
C ARG A 156 -13.69 20.31 7.29
N ARG A 157 -13.51 19.43 8.30
CA ARG A 157 -13.21 19.85 9.69
C ARG A 157 -11.87 20.58 9.79
N GLU A 158 -10.94 20.27 8.92
CA GLU A 158 -9.62 20.93 8.83
C GLU A 158 -9.63 22.22 8.00
N GLY A 159 -10.80 22.65 7.52
CA GLY A 159 -10.96 23.91 6.79
C GLY A 159 -10.60 23.84 5.30
N VAL A 160 -10.50 22.63 4.73
CA VAL A 160 -10.28 22.45 3.30
C VAL A 160 -11.53 22.88 2.52
N PRO A 161 -11.40 23.74 1.48
CA PRO A 161 -12.51 24.13 0.62
C PRO A 161 -13.14 22.94 -0.11
N SER A 162 -14.47 22.90 -0.18
CA SER A 162 -15.19 21.74 -0.73
C SER A 162 -14.93 21.51 -2.22
N GLU A 163 -14.59 22.56 -2.96
CA GLU A 163 -14.23 22.51 -4.38
C GLU A 163 -12.93 21.73 -4.66
N LYS A 164 -12.07 21.57 -3.65
CA LYS A 164 -10.85 20.75 -3.75
C LYS A 164 -11.13 19.27 -3.52
N ILE A 165 -12.25 18.93 -2.88
CA ILE A 165 -12.53 17.59 -2.37
C ILE A 165 -13.37 16.81 -3.38
N HIS A 166 -12.84 15.66 -3.82
CA HIS A 166 -13.47 14.79 -4.80
C HIS A 166 -13.57 13.36 -4.26
N LEU A 167 -14.78 12.92 -3.93
CA LEU A 167 -15.05 11.53 -3.56
C LEU A 167 -14.97 10.63 -4.79
N VAL A 168 -13.94 9.80 -4.87
CA VAL A 168 -13.69 8.94 -6.03
C VAL A 168 -13.56 7.45 -5.69
N GLY A 169 -13.55 7.10 -4.41
CA GLY A 169 -13.30 5.72 -3.97
C GLY A 169 -11.81 5.39 -3.91
N ASN A 170 -11.49 4.19 -3.43
CA ASN A 170 -10.11 3.76 -3.28
C ASN A 170 -9.61 3.05 -4.54
N VAL A 171 -8.65 3.66 -5.24
CA VAL A 171 -8.03 3.13 -6.47
C VAL A 171 -7.31 1.79 -6.29
N MET A 172 -7.00 1.39 -5.05
CA MET A 172 -6.52 0.03 -4.76
C MET A 172 -7.54 -1.03 -5.19
N ILE A 173 -8.83 -0.72 -5.11
CA ILE A 173 -9.92 -1.63 -5.49
C ILE A 173 -9.98 -1.82 -7.01
N ASP A 174 -9.69 -0.80 -7.80
CA ASP A 174 -9.57 -0.92 -9.26
C ASP A 174 -8.46 -1.91 -9.64
N THR A 175 -7.30 -1.80 -8.97
CA THR A 175 -6.19 -2.75 -9.14
C THR A 175 -6.59 -4.16 -8.72
N LEU A 176 -7.24 -4.30 -7.56
CA LEU A 176 -7.76 -5.57 -7.06
C LEU A 176 -8.66 -6.23 -8.11
N ILE A 177 -9.73 -5.54 -8.54
CA ILE A 177 -10.72 -6.03 -9.50
C ILE A 177 -10.04 -6.49 -10.80
N ARG A 178 -9.10 -5.70 -11.32
CA ARG A 178 -8.35 -6.02 -12.54
C ARG A 178 -7.53 -7.31 -12.40
N LEU A 179 -7.03 -7.60 -11.20
CA LEU A 179 -6.18 -8.76 -10.92
C LEU A 179 -6.97 -10.01 -10.49
N LEU A 180 -8.25 -9.90 -10.12
CA LEU A 180 -9.06 -11.07 -9.74
C LEU A 180 -9.10 -12.18 -10.81
N PRO A 181 -9.29 -11.91 -12.12
CA PRO A 181 -9.28 -12.97 -13.12
C PRO A 181 -7.95 -13.71 -13.18
N VAL A 182 -6.83 -12.97 -13.10
CA VAL A 182 -5.48 -13.54 -13.14
C VAL A 182 -5.19 -14.36 -11.88
N ALA A 183 -5.62 -13.87 -10.71
CA ALA A 183 -5.44 -14.57 -9.44
C ALA A 183 -6.21 -15.90 -9.40
N ARG A 184 -7.40 -15.98 -10.02
CA ARG A 184 -8.18 -17.23 -10.10
C ARG A 184 -7.43 -18.38 -10.78
N ASP A 185 -6.52 -18.07 -11.70
CA ASP A 185 -5.71 -19.04 -12.43
C ASP A 185 -4.46 -19.52 -11.65
N SER A 186 -4.22 -18.97 -10.45
CA SER A 186 -3.12 -19.42 -9.58
C SER A 186 -3.24 -20.90 -9.23
N ARG A 187 -2.07 -21.57 -9.22
CA ARG A 187 -1.96 -23.01 -8.90
C ARG A 187 -1.94 -23.29 -7.40
N ILE A 188 -1.92 -22.25 -6.55
CA ILE A 188 -1.74 -22.37 -5.09
C ILE A 188 -2.74 -23.31 -4.43
N PHE A 189 -3.98 -23.40 -4.94
CA PHE A 189 -5.00 -24.32 -4.45
C PHE A 189 -4.61 -25.78 -4.63
N ARG A 190 -4.04 -26.12 -5.79
CA ARG A 190 -3.56 -27.47 -6.09
C ARG A 190 -2.27 -27.77 -5.32
N ASP A 191 -1.38 -26.79 -5.21
CA ASP A 191 -0.08 -26.96 -4.55
C ASP A 191 -0.25 -27.17 -3.03
N LEU A 192 -1.29 -26.60 -2.43
CA LEU A 192 -1.59 -26.71 -1.00
C LEU A 192 -2.74 -27.67 -0.66
N ASP A 193 -3.33 -28.33 -1.67
CA ASP A 193 -4.51 -29.21 -1.57
C ASP A 193 -5.69 -28.57 -0.82
N LEU A 194 -6.14 -27.42 -1.32
CA LEU A 194 -7.15 -26.58 -0.66
C LEU A 194 -8.53 -26.71 -1.30
N GLN A 195 -9.56 -26.55 -0.45
CA GLN A 195 -10.95 -26.40 -0.85
C GLN A 195 -11.44 -24.99 -0.53
N SER A 196 -12.23 -24.41 -1.43
CA SER A 196 -12.79 -23.06 -1.26
C SER A 196 -13.67 -22.99 -0.01
N LYS A 197 -13.55 -21.88 0.73
CA LYS A 197 -14.29 -21.57 1.97
C LYS A 197 -14.11 -22.63 3.08
N LYS A 198 -12.99 -23.36 3.08
CA LYS A 198 -12.64 -24.37 4.10
C LYS A 198 -11.40 -24.03 4.93
N TYR A 199 -10.88 -22.80 4.86
CA TYR A 199 -9.76 -22.32 5.65
C TYR A 199 -9.92 -20.84 6.00
N GLY A 200 -9.22 -20.39 7.04
CA GLY A 200 -8.98 -18.98 7.33
C GLY A 200 -7.58 -18.56 6.85
N LEU A 201 -7.44 -17.31 6.42
CA LEU A 201 -6.17 -16.73 6.01
C LEU A 201 -5.68 -15.74 7.07
N VAL A 202 -4.39 -15.79 7.40
CA VAL A 202 -3.79 -14.95 8.44
C VAL A 202 -2.64 -14.13 7.86
N THR A 203 -2.56 -12.87 8.25
CA THR A 203 -1.38 -12.01 8.01
C THR A 203 -1.13 -11.12 9.23
N LEU A 204 0.10 -11.15 9.74
CA LEU A 204 0.52 -10.34 10.88
C LEU A 204 1.95 -9.84 10.67
N HIS A 205 2.13 -8.53 10.71
CA HIS A 205 3.44 -7.91 10.51
C HIS A 205 3.63 -6.57 11.23
N ARG A 206 2.60 -6.01 11.89
CA ARG A 206 2.76 -4.73 12.59
C ARG A 206 3.69 -4.87 13.80
N PRO A 207 4.69 -3.97 13.97
CA PRO A 207 5.60 -3.98 15.11
C PRO A 207 4.90 -4.11 16.47
N SER A 208 3.80 -3.38 16.67
CA SER A 208 3.01 -3.41 17.90
C SER A 208 2.45 -4.79 18.25
N ASN A 209 2.26 -5.66 17.26
CA ASN A 209 1.74 -7.02 17.46
C ASN A 209 2.85 -8.08 17.54
N VAL A 210 3.97 -7.88 16.83
CA VAL A 210 4.97 -8.92 16.61
C VAL A 210 6.30 -8.71 17.34
N ASP A 211 6.61 -7.50 17.79
CA ASP A 211 7.87 -7.25 18.51
C ASP A 211 7.76 -7.51 20.02
N ASP A 212 6.57 -7.30 20.59
CA ASP A 212 6.29 -7.66 21.97
C ASP A 212 6.01 -9.16 22.09
N SER A 213 6.76 -9.83 22.96
CA SER A 213 6.72 -11.30 23.06
C SER A 213 5.45 -11.79 23.74
N GLU A 214 4.90 -11.03 24.70
CA GLU A 214 3.66 -11.38 25.39
C GLU A 214 2.46 -11.28 24.44
N SER A 215 2.37 -10.16 23.71
CA SER A 215 1.34 -9.92 22.70
C SER A 215 1.39 -10.96 21.58
N LEU A 216 2.57 -11.20 21.01
CA LEU A 216 2.72 -12.20 19.95
C LEU A 216 2.36 -13.61 20.45
N ASN A 217 2.79 -14.00 21.65
CA ASN A 217 2.44 -15.28 22.25
C ASN A 217 0.91 -15.43 22.46
N ALA A 218 0.25 -14.38 22.95
CA ALA A 218 -1.20 -14.36 23.12
C ALA A 218 -1.93 -14.53 21.77
N ILE A 219 -1.50 -13.79 20.74
CA ILE A 219 -2.06 -13.89 19.39
C ILE A 219 -1.87 -15.30 18.82
N MET A 220 -0.66 -15.85 18.89
CA MET A 220 -0.36 -17.19 18.37
C MET A 220 -1.12 -18.29 19.11
N THR A 221 -1.29 -18.16 20.42
CA THR A 221 -2.11 -19.07 21.23
C THR A 221 -3.58 -19.01 20.79
N ALA A 222 -4.11 -17.81 20.53
CA ALA A 222 -5.47 -17.63 20.01
C ALA A 222 -5.62 -18.25 18.62
N LEU A 223 -4.66 -18.02 17.71
CA LEU A 223 -4.66 -18.64 16.38
C LEU A 223 -4.62 -20.16 16.45
N GLN A 224 -3.79 -20.75 17.32
CA GLN A 224 -3.78 -22.20 17.54
C GLN A 224 -5.14 -22.71 18.03
N ARG A 225 -5.81 -21.98 18.90
CA ARG A 225 -7.15 -22.35 19.38
C ARG A 225 -8.18 -22.31 18.25
N ILE A 226 -8.24 -21.21 17.49
CA ILE A 226 -9.12 -21.05 16.32
C ILE A 226 -8.84 -22.13 15.27
N SER A 227 -7.57 -22.51 15.11
CA SER A 227 -7.17 -23.52 14.13
C SER A 227 -7.85 -24.89 14.35
N LYS A 228 -8.27 -25.19 15.59
CA LYS A 228 -9.00 -26.42 15.91
C LYS A 228 -10.35 -26.48 15.18
N ASP A 229 -11.02 -25.36 15.02
CA ASP A 229 -12.34 -25.26 14.36
C ASP A 229 -12.17 -25.18 12.84
N ILE A 230 -11.26 -24.32 12.35
CA ILE A 230 -11.00 -24.12 10.93
C ILE A 230 -9.49 -24.08 10.64
N PRO A 231 -8.97 -24.74 9.58
CA PRO A 231 -7.56 -24.64 9.24
C PRO A 231 -7.16 -23.20 8.97
N LEU A 232 -6.00 -22.79 9.48
CA LEU A 232 -5.46 -21.45 9.27
C LEU A 232 -4.22 -21.55 8.40
N LEU A 233 -4.21 -20.80 7.31
CA LEU A 233 -3.04 -20.59 6.48
C LEU A 233 -2.40 -19.25 6.89
N PHE A 234 -1.13 -19.29 7.27
CA PHE A 234 -0.42 -18.10 7.70
C PHE A 234 0.88 -17.94 6.89
N PRO A 235 0.83 -17.25 5.73
CA PRO A 235 2.03 -16.74 5.05
C PRO A 235 2.79 -15.81 5.98
N ILE A 236 3.83 -16.32 6.62
CA ILE A 236 4.48 -15.62 7.73
C ILE A 236 5.53 -14.63 7.22
N HIS A 237 5.44 -13.39 7.66
CA HIS A 237 6.46 -12.39 7.35
C HIS A 237 7.81 -12.79 8.00
N PRO A 238 8.97 -12.59 7.33
CA PRO A 238 10.29 -12.98 7.88
C PRO A 238 10.57 -12.43 9.29
N ARG A 239 10.13 -11.18 9.56
CA ARG A 239 10.20 -10.58 10.91
C ARG A 239 9.45 -11.41 11.95
N THR A 240 8.20 -11.78 11.68
CA THR A 240 7.35 -12.55 12.59
C THR A 240 7.94 -13.94 12.80
N ARG A 241 8.43 -14.59 11.73
CA ARG A 241 9.13 -15.88 11.82
C ARG A 241 10.32 -15.83 12.77
N ALA A 242 11.22 -14.86 12.58
CA ALA A 242 12.39 -14.69 13.43
C ALA A 242 12.02 -14.44 14.91
N ARG A 243 10.88 -13.81 15.18
CA ARG A 243 10.37 -13.60 16.54
C ARG A 243 9.86 -14.89 17.16
N LEU A 244 9.07 -15.68 16.41
CA LEU A 244 8.57 -16.98 16.87
C LEU A 244 9.71 -17.95 17.20
N GLU A 245 10.75 -17.97 16.37
CA GLU A 245 11.95 -18.78 16.60
C GLU A 245 12.67 -18.37 17.89
N LYS A 246 12.85 -17.06 18.13
CA LYS A 246 13.51 -16.54 19.34
C LYS A 246 12.76 -16.86 20.63
N MET A 247 11.44 -16.87 20.59
CA MET A 247 10.62 -17.23 21.76
C MET A 247 10.41 -18.74 21.91
N ALA A 248 10.96 -19.56 21.00
CA ALA A 248 10.74 -21.00 20.95
C ALA A 248 9.25 -21.40 20.97
N PHE A 249 8.40 -20.61 20.29
CA PHE A 249 6.96 -20.88 20.27
C PHE A 249 6.70 -22.19 19.54
N SER A 250 6.12 -23.17 20.24
CA SER A 250 5.85 -24.48 19.67
C SER A 250 4.57 -24.45 18.86
N ILE A 251 4.70 -24.69 17.55
CA ILE A 251 3.57 -24.96 16.66
C ILE A 251 3.40 -26.47 16.58
N SER A 252 2.20 -26.96 16.88
CA SER A 252 1.92 -28.38 16.81
C SER A 252 2.22 -28.90 15.39
N PRO A 253 3.09 -29.90 15.22
CA PRO A 253 3.44 -30.45 13.90
C PRO A 253 2.23 -31.01 13.15
N ASN A 254 1.22 -31.48 13.89
CA ASN A 254 -0.06 -31.99 13.37
C ASN A 254 -1.20 -30.98 13.54
N GLY A 255 -0.85 -29.71 13.83
CA GLY A 255 -1.82 -28.64 14.00
C GLY A 255 -2.43 -28.22 12.66
N ARG A 256 -3.64 -27.67 12.73
CA ARG A 256 -4.33 -27.09 11.56
C ARG A 256 -3.92 -25.63 11.29
N LEU A 257 -2.97 -25.10 12.06
CA LEU A 257 -2.27 -23.83 11.80
C LEU A 257 -1.02 -24.11 10.95
N ARG A 258 -1.07 -23.77 9.67
CA ARG A 258 0.02 -23.97 8.71
C ARG A 258 0.75 -22.65 8.50
N LEU A 259 2.01 -22.58 8.92
CA LEU A 259 2.90 -21.50 8.50
C LEU A 259 3.35 -21.75 7.06
N LEU A 260 3.23 -20.75 6.20
CA LEU A 260 3.67 -20.79 4.81
C LEU A 260 4.80 -19.79 4.61
N GLU A 261 5.63 -20.01 3.60
CA GLU A 261 6.56 -18.99 3.13
C GLU A 261 5.79 -17.77 2.57
N PRO A 262 6.40 -16.57 2.55
CA PRO A 262 5.80 -15.39 1.94
C PRO A 262 5.33 -15.68 0.51
N LEU A 263 4.08 -15.31 0.21
CA LEU A 263 3.46 -15.56 -1.09
C LEU A 263 3.56 -14.33 -1.99
N GLY A 264 3.59 -14.58 -3.31
CA GLY A 264 3.37 -13.54 -4.31
C GLY A 264 1.94 -12.97 -4.22
N TYR A 265 1.74 -11.77 -4.75
CA TYR A 265 0.45 -11.06 -4.62
C TYR A 265 -0.72 -11.84 -5.22
N LEU A 266 -0.56 -12.44 -6.40
CA LEU A 266 -1.62 -13.21 -7.07
C LEU A 266 -2.01 -14.47 -6.29
N ASP A 267 -1.04 -15.20 -5.73
CA ASP A 267 -1.30 -16.38 -4.91
C ASP A 267 -1.98 -16.01 -3.60
N PHE A 268 -1.53 -14.92 -2.96
CA PHE A 268 -2.17 -14.40 -1.75
C PHE A 268 -3.60 -13.95 -2.02
N LEU A 269 -3.83 -13.21 -3.10
CA LEU A 269 -5.16 -12.76 -3.52
C LEU A 269 -6.07 -13.95 -3.81
N ARG A 270 -5.56 -15.00 -4.49
CA ARG A 270 -6.31 -16.24 -4.68
C ARG A 270 -6.72 -16.88 -3.36
N LEU A 271 -5.81 -16.93 -2.38
CA LEU A 271 -6.15 -17.44 -1.06
C LEU A 271 -7.16 -16.54 -0.33
N GLN A 272 -7.10 -15.23 -0.51
CA GLN A 272 -8.02 -14.29 0.14
C GLN A 272 -9.44 -14.42 -0.41
N MET A 273 -9.61 -14.47 -1.73
CA MET A 273 -10.92 -14.59 -2.41
C MET A 273 -11.75 -15.79 -1.90
N ASP A 274 -11.07 -16.89 -1.62
CA ASP A 274 -11.69 -18.17 -1.27
C ASP A 274 -11.54 -18.52 0.23
N ALA A 275 -10.97 -17.63 1.04
CA ALA A 275 -10.94 -17.79 2.49
C ALA A 275 -12.37 -17.72 3.05
N ALA A 276 -12.64 -18.51 4.10
CA ALA A 276 -13.87 -18.40 4.88
C ALA A 276 -13.83 -17.22 5.86
N LEU A 277 -12.63 -16.84 6.30
CA LEU A 277 -12.37 -15.67 7.13
C LEU A 277 -10.93 -15.19 6.93
N VAL A 278 -10.70 -13.89 7.14
CA VAL A 278 -9.36 -13.29 7.10
C VAL A 278 -9.06 -12.66 8.46
N ILE A 279 -7.90 -12.98 9.03
CA ILE A 279 -7.39 -12.37 10.28
C ILE A 279 -6.16 -11.55 9.91
N THR A 280 -6.26 -10.22 10.01
CA THR A 280 -5.23 -9.33 9.49
C THR A 280 -4.99 -8.10 10.37
N ASP A 281 -3.73 -7.68 10.45
CA ASP A 281 -3.35 -6.34 10.92
C ASP A 281 -2.96 -5.39 9.77
N SER A 282 -3.01 -5.85 8.52
CA SER A 282 -2.69 -5.08 7.32
C SER A 282 -3.86 -4.20 6.88
N GLY A 283 -3.63 -2.90 6.71
CA GLY A 283 -4.66 -1.97 6.20
C GLY A 283 -5.12 -2.32 4.78
N GLY A 284 -4.18 -2.59 3.87
CA GLY A 284 -4.52 -2.97 2.50
C GLY A 284 -5.35 -4.26 2.42
N ILE A 285 -5.04 -5.25 3.25
CA ILE A 285 -5.85 -6.49 3.30
C ILE A 285 -7.23 -6.24 3.89
N GLN A 286 -7.38 -5.31 4.85
CA GLN A 286 -8.70 -4.93 5.37
C GLN A 286 -9.57 -4.32 4.27
N GLU A 287 -9.01 -3.45 3.43
CA GLU A 287 -9.70 -2.85 2.28
C GLU A 287 -10.08 -3.92 1.25
N GLU A 288 -9.12 -4.77 0.85
CA GLU A 288 -9.35 -5.85 -0.13
C GLU A 288 -10.38 -6.86 0.38
N SER A 289 -10.31 -7.29 1.65
CA SER A 289 -11.28 -8.25 2.21
C SER A 289 -12.67 -7.65 2.33
N THR A 290 -12.79 -6.36 2.63
CA THR A 290 -14.10 -5.69 2.71
C THR A 290 -14.79 -5.70 1.35
N PHE A 291 -14.02 -5.54 0.27
CA PHE A 291 -14.54 -5.64 -1.09
C PHE A 291 -14.91 -7.07 -1.51
N LEU A 292 -14.11 -8.07 -1.11
CA LEU A 292 -14.28 -9.46 -1.52
C LEU A 292 -15.43 -10.21 -0.81
N GLY A 293 -15.87 -9.72 0.34
CA GLY A 293 -16.89 -10.36 1.19
C GLY A 293 -16.34 -11.53 2.00
#